data_AF-A0A4P8F148-F1
#
_entry.id   AF-A0A4P8F148-F1
#
_cell.length_a   1.000
_cell.length_b   1.000
_cell.length_c   1.000
_cell.angle_alpha   90.00
_cell.angle_beta   90.00
_cell.angle_gamma   90.00
#
_symmetry.space_group_name_H-M   'P 1'
#
loop_
_entity.id
_entity.type
_entity.pdbx_description
1 polymer ?
#
loop_
_entity_poly.entity_id
_entity_poly.type
_entity_poly.pdbx_seq_one_letter_code
_entity_poly.pdbx_strand_id
1 'polypeptide(L)'
;MINVYVFLVGLVLIVMSALLVNVPKFISWGSEKHGCRSQDAWLDIVPGSRKPINFFWASFTLLGSLGVLYISVSSYYGRHFFSLISSEFVVPFLPQGVTLTFYGIAGLFLSLHWWLLIFWNVGSGYNFFDKKNRMVCFFRYGFPGTYRRIFLRVRMEDIQSLILQANPNPEPSSGVLYMQTREQGTIPLTPVDDYYDRTPRNVIQKAWDLSRFLCVPMEIVPYS
;
A
#
# COMPACT_ATOMS: atom_id res chain seq x y z
N MET A 1 20.31 -33.99 -11.36
CA MET A 1 19.20 -33.06 -11.67
C MET A 1 18.57 -32.41 -10.44
N ILE A 2 18.36 -33.11 -9.32
CA ILE A 2 17.82 -32.54 -8.08
C ILE A 2 18.62 -31.33 -7.55
N ASN A 3 19.96 -31.40 -7.59
CA ASN A 3 20.83 -30.29 -7.11
C ASN A 3 20.69 -28.98 -7.91
N VAL A 4 20.49 -29.06 -9.23
CA VAL A 4 20.30 -27.87 -10.06
C VAL A 4 18.95 -27.23 -9.77
N TYR A 5 17.93 -28.04 -9.50
CA TYR A 5 16.59 -27.56 -9.17
C TYR A 5 16.53 -26.91 -7.79
N VAL A 6 17.15 -27.53 -6.77
CA VAL A 6 17.29 -26.94 -5.43
C VAL A 6 18.05 -25.61 -5.50
N PHE A 7 19.09 -25.53 -6.34
CA PHE A 7 19.83 -24.29 -6.55
C PHE A 7 19.00 -23.21 -7.27
N LEU A 8 18.24 -23.57 -8.31
CA LEU A 8 17.39 -22.63 -9.05
C LEU A 8 16.24 -22.12 -8.19
N VAL A 9 15.57 -22.99 -7.44
CA VAL A 9 14.51 -22.63 -6.51
C VAL A 9 15.08 -21.76 -5.37
N GLY A 10 16.25 -22.12 -4.83
CA GLY A 10 16.96 -21.31 -3.85
C GLY A 10 17.29 -19.92 -4.36
N LEU A 11 17.81 -19.81 -5.59
CA LEU A 11 18.11 -18.53 -6.24
C LEU A 11 16.85 -17.69 -6.43
N VAL A 12 15.74 -18.29 -6.91
CA VAL A 12 14.46 -17.60 -7.08
C VAL A 12 13.94 -17.12 -5.72
N LEU A 13 13.99 -17.94 -4.67
CA LEU A 13 13.55 -17.54 -3.33
C LEU A 13 14.41 -16.40 -2.76
N ILE A 14 15.73 -16.44 -2.95
CA ILE A 14 16.65 -15.38 -2.53
C ILE A 14 16.32 -14.08 -3.28
N VAL A 15 16.18 -14.15 -4.60
CA VAL A 15 15.82 -12.99 -5.44
C VAL A 15 14.44 -12.45 -5.05
N MET A 16 13.45 -13.31 -4.79
CA MET A 16 12.13 -12.89 -4.32
C MET A 16 12.18 -12.24 -2.95
N SER A 17 12.95 -12.78 -2.01
CA SER A 17 13.16 -12.15 -0.70
C SER A 17 13.85 -10.79 -0.82
N ALA A 18 14.84 -10.69 -1.71
CA ALA A 18 15.56 -9.45 -1.97
C ALA A 18 14.65 -8.41 -2.64
N LEU A 19 13.79 -8.82 -3.58
CA LEU A 19 12.81 -7.95 -4.21
C LEU A 19 11.75 -7.47 -3.20
N LEU A 20 11.25 -8.37 -2.34
CA LEU A 20 10.30 -8.04 -1.26
C LEU A 20 10.84 -6.95 -0.33
N VAL A 21 12.14 -6.94 -0.05
CA VAL A 21 12.77 -5.97 0.86
C VAL A 21 13.21 -4.69 0.14
N ASN A 22 13.85 -4.82 -1.03
CA ASN A 22 14.54 -3.70 -1.66
C ASN A 22 13.62 -2.87 -2.58
N VAL A 23 12.64 -3.50 -3.26
CA VAL A 23 11.76 -2.78 -4.19
C VAL A 23 10.89 -1.75 -3.46
N PRO A 24 10.23 -2.07 -2.32
CA PRO A 24 9.47 -1.06 -1.58
C PRO A 24 10.35 0.09 -1.08
N LYS A 25 11.57 -0.21 -0.61
CA LYS A 25 12.51 0.79 -0.07
C LYS A 25 13.03 1.75 -1.15
N PHE A 26 13.28 1.23 -2.36
CA PHE A 26 13.70 2.05 -3.50
C PHE A 26 12.56 2.95 -4.01
N ILE A 27 11.34 2.39 -4.09
CA ILE A 27 10.16 3.14 -4.52
C ILE A 27 9.76 4.20 -3.48
N SER A 28 9.86 3.92 -2.18
CA SER A 28 9.56 4.91 -1.14
C SER A 28 10.55 6.08 -1.13
N TRP A 29 11.83 5.83 -1.44
CA TRP A 29 12.83 6.89 -1.57
C TRP A 29 12.42 7.93 -2.62
N GLY A 30 11.84 7.49 -3.74
CA GLY A 30 11.41 8.37 -4.84
C GLY A 30 10.03 9.01 -4.68
N SER A 31 9.30 8.76 -3.58
CA SER A 31 7.95 9.28 -3.37
C SER A 31 7.99 10.73 -2.88
N GLU A 32 8.08 11.68 -3.82
CA GLU A 32 8.01 13.11 -3.52
C GLU A 32 6.59 13.48 -3.06
N LYS A 33 6.47 14.15 -1.91
CA LYS A 33 5.17 14.55 -1.35
C LYS A 33 4.57 15.70 -2.14
N HIS A 34 3.55 15.43 -2.93
CA HIS A 34 2.74 16.48 -3.56
C HIS A 34 1.75 17.07 -2.53
N GLY A 35 2.20 18.07 -1.78
CA GLY A 35 1.35 18.90 -0.94
C GLY A 35 1.55 20.38 -1.30
N CYS A 36 0.47 21.15 -1.39
CA CYS A 36 0.57 22.59 -1.60
C CYS A 36 0.37 23.29 -0.26
N ARG A 37 1.35 24.10 0.15
CA ARG A 37 1.30 24.88 1.39
C ARG A 37 1.34 26.37 1.05
N SER A 38 0.31 27.08 1.51
CA SER A 38 0.24 28.54 1.56
C SER A 38 0.17 29.00 3.02
N GLN A 39 0.27 30.30 3.28
CA GLN A 39 0.18 30.86 4.64
C GLN A 39 -1.20 30.58 5.28
N ASP A 40 -2.26 30.58 4.48
CA ASP A 40 -3.65 30.45 4.94
C ASP A 40 -4.29 29.09 4.64
N ALA A 41 -3.65 28.28 3.78
CA ALA A 41 -4.21 27.00 3.34
C ALA A 41 -3.14 25.92 3.24
N TRP A 42 -3.46 24.72 3.74
CA TRP A 42 -2.62 23.54 3.60
C TRP A 42 -3.42 22.42 2.94
N LEU A 43 -2.95 21.95 1.77
CA LEU A 43 -3.45 20.76 1.10
C LEU A 43 -2.43 19.62 1.20
N ASP A 44 -2.84 18.52 1.83
CA ASP A 44 -2.06 17.29 1.98
C ASP A 44 -2.74 16.17 1.19
N ILE A 45 -2.13 15.74 0.09
CA ILE A 45 -2.67 14.69 -0.77
C ILE A 45 -2.36 13.33 -0.16
N VAL A 46 -3.39 12.49 -0.06
CA VAL A 46 -3.25 11.12 0.44
C VAL A 46 -3.22 10.17 -0.77
N PRO A 47 -2.05 9.63 -1.14
CA PRO A 47 -1.94 8.61 -2.17
C PRO A 47 -2.60 7.33 -1.63
N GLY A 48 -3.74 6.96 -2.21
CA GLY A 48 -4.45 5.73 -1.88
C GLY A 48 -3.80 4.52 -2.54
N SER A 49 -4.59 3.70 -3.22
CA SER A 49 -4.10 2.49 -3.89
C SER A 49 -3.15 2.76 -5.07
N ARG A 50 -3.12 3.97 -5.65
CA ARG A 50 -2.22 4.34 -6.77
C ARG A 50 -0.78 4.65 -6.34
N LYS A 51 -0.16 3.76 -5.56
CA LYS A 51 1.26 3.82 -5.25
C LYS A 51 2.05 2.98 -6.26
N PRO A 52 3.25 3.40 -6.71
CA PRO A 52 4.04 2.62 -7.66
C PRO A 52 4.33 1.19 -7.15
N ILE A 53 4.49 1.01 -5.83
CA ILE A 53 4.67 -0.31 -5.23
C ILE A 53 3.45 -1.23 -5.44
N ASN A 54 2.23 -0.68 -5.39
CA ASN A 54 1.02 -1.46 -5.63
C ASN A 54 0.93 -1.89 -7.10
N PHE A 55 1.33 -1.01 -8.04
CA PHE A 55 1.43 -1.36 -9.46
C PHE A 55 2.46 -2.46 -9.72
N PHE A 56 3.61 -2.40 -9.03
CA PHE A 56 4.65 -3.42 -9.12
C PHE A 56 4.11 -4.78 -8.70
N TRP A 57 3.53 -4.88 -7.51
CA TRP A 57 2.96 -6.13 -6.99
C TRP A 57 1.82 -6.66 -7.85
N ALA A 58 0.89 -5.80 -8.27
CA ALA A 58 -0.21 -6.20 -9.13
C ALA A 58 0.29 -6.79 -10.46
N SER A 59 1.31 -6.18 -11.07
CA SER A 59 1.93 -6.66 -12.31
C SER A 59 2.73 -7.95 -12.10
N PHE A 60 3.50 -8.03 -11.02
CA PHE A 60 4.29 -9.20 -10.66
C PHE A 60 3.40 -10.44 -10.46
N THR A 61 2.33 -10.30 -9.69
CA THR A 61 1.35 -11.37 -9.48
C THR A 61 0.62 -11.74 -10.77
N LEU A 62 0.33 -10.78 -11.64
CA LEU A 62 -0.30 -11.04 -12.94
C LEU A 62 0.60 -11.91 -13.82
N LEU A 63 1.86 -11.50 -13.99
CA LEU A 63 2.83 -12.22 -14.81
C LEU A 63 3.12 -13.62 -14.26
N GLY A 64 3.25 -13.75 -12.94
CA GLY A 64 3.41 -15.05 -12.29
C GLY A 64 2.22 -15.97 -12.56
N SER A 65 1.00 -15.47 -12.42
CA SER A 65 -0.23 -16.25 -12.62
C SER A 65 -0.41 -16.67 -14.10
N LEU A 66 -0.11 -15.77 -15.04
CA LEU A 66 -0.09 -16.08 -16.46
C LEU A 66 0.96 -17.15 -16.79
N GLY A 67 2.15 -17.08 -16.17
CA GLY A 67 3.19 -18.10 -16.32
C GLY A 67 2.75 -19.48 -15.83
N VAL A 68 2.11 -19.56 -14.65
CA VAL A 68 1.58 -20.82 -14.12
C VAL A 68 0.48 -21.41 -15.03
N LEU A 69 -0.44 -20.57 -15.51
CA LEU A 69 -1.47 -21.00 -16.46
C LEU A 69 -0.89 -21.49 -17.77
N TYR A 70 0.13 -20.80 -18.27
CA TYR A 70 0.83 -21.19 -19.49
C TYR A 70 1.48 -22.57 -19.35
N ILE A 71 2.16 -22.83 -18.23
CA ILE A 71 2.75 -24.15 -17.92
C ILE A 71 1.65 -25.22 -17.85
N SER A 72 0.51 -24.91 -17.24
CA SER A 72 -0.62 -25.84 -17.18
C SER A 72 -1.19 -26.17 -18.56
N VAL A 73 -1.41 -25.16 -19.41
CA VAL A 73 -1.90 -25.35 -20.79
C VAL A 73 -0.90 -26.18 -21.61
N SER A 74 0.39 -25.93 -21.45
CA SER A 74 1.45 -26.72 -22.08
C SER A 74 1.40 -28.20 -21.65
N SER A 75 1.14 -28.46 -20.37
CA SER A 75 0.95 -29.81 -19.81
C SER A 75 -0.29 -30.51 -20.38
N TYR A 76 -1.40 -29.79 -20.59
CA TYR A 76 -2.62 -30.33 -21.21
C TYR A 76 -2.41 -30.79 -22.66
N TYR A 77 -1.70 -29.99 -23.46
CA TYR A 77 -1.46 -30.31 -24.88
C TYR A 77 -0.30 -31.28 -25.12
N GLY A 78 0.48 -31.62 -24.08
CA GLY A 78 1.64 -32.51 -24.21
C GLY A 78 2.74 -31.97 -25.14
N ARG A 79 2.78 -30.65 -25.39
CA ARG A 79 3.76 -29.98 -26.26
C ARG A 79 4.60 -28.99 -25.46
N HIS A 80 5.91 -28.97 -25.72
CA HIS A 80 6.81 -27.94 -25.20
C HIS A 80 6.62 -26.64 -25.97
N PHE A 81 5.99 -25.64 -25.36
CA PHE A 81 6.00 -24.29 -25.93
C PHE A 81 7.29 -23.51 -25.60
N PHE A 82 8.14 -24.01 -24.68
CA PHE A 82 9.42 -23.41 -24.33
C PHE A 82 10.57 -24.30 -24.83
N SER A 83 11.33 -23.83 -25.83
CA SER A 83 12.53 -24.52 -26.35
C SER A 83 13.78 -24.30 -25.49
N LEU A 84 13.71 -23.49 -24.43
CA LEU A 84 14.85 -23.03 -23.63
C LEU A 84 15.03 -23.76 -22.28
N ILE A 85 14.07 -24.60 -21.88
CA ILE A 85 14.15 -25.45 -20.68
C ILE A 85 14.02 -26.88 -21.19
N SER A 86 14.99 -27.73 -20.85
CA SER A 86 15.21 -29.07 -21.41
C SER A 86 13.94 -29.87 -21.73
N SER A 87 14.00 -30.59 -22.85
CA SER A 87 12.97 -31.46 -23.45
C SER A 87 12.47 -32.64 -22.60
N GLU A 88 12.87 -32.73 -21.33
CA GLU A 88 12.48 -33.82 -20.41
C GLU A 88 11.43 -33.38 -19.36
N PHE A 89 11.10 -32.08 -19.28
CA PHE A 89 10.21 -31.56 -18.24
C PHE A 89 8.73 -31.56 -18.68
N VAL A 90 8.17 -32.75 -18.92
CA VAL A 90 6.72 -32.91 -19.11
C VAL A 90 6.10 -33.16 -17.74
N VAL A 91 5.54 -32.11 -17.13
CA VAL A 91 4.70 -32.27 -15.93
C VAL A 91 3.45 -33.04 -16.36
N PRO A 92 3.17 -34.25 -15.82
CA PRO A 92 1.97 -34.99 -16.15
C PRO A 92 0.74 -34.18 -15.72
N PHE A 93 -0.23 -34.04 -16.63
CA PHE A 93 -1.40 -33.18 -16.43
C PHE A 93 -2.22 -33.58 -15.19
N LEU A 94 -2.33 -34.89 -14.92
CA LEU A 94 -3.00 -35.41 -13.74
C LEU A 94 -1.98 -35.96 -12.73
N PRO A 95 -2.02 -35.56 -11.45
CA PRO A 95 -2.84 -34.51 -10.84
C PRO A 95 -2.19 -33.10 -10.90
N GLN A 96 -0.91 -33.02 -11.28
CA GLN A 96 -0.08 -31.85 -11.05
C GLN A 96 -0.46 -30.65 -11.93
N GLY A 97 -0.79 -30.87 -13.21
CA GLY A 97 -1.27 -29.83 -14.13
C GLY A 97 -2.63 -29.24 -13.73
N VAL A 98 -3.57 -30.08 -13.28
CA VAL A 98 -4.87 -29.61 -12.78
C VAL A 98 -4.70 -28.68 -11.57
N THR A 99 -3.87 -29.07 -10.61
CA THR A 99 -3.55 -28.24 -9.44
C THR A 99 -2.89 -26.92 -9.83
N LEU A 100 -1.95 -26.94 -10.79
CA LEU A 100 -1.33 -25.72 -11.34
C LEU A 100 -2.36 -24.79 -12.00
N THR A 101 -3.35 -25.35 -12.71
CA THR A 101 -4.46 -24.56 -13.28
C THR A 101 -5.22 -23.82 -12.19
N PHE A 102 -5.57 -24.52 -11.10
CA PHE A 102 -6.30 -23.91 -9.99
C PHE A 102 -5.52 -22.75 -9.36
N TYR A 103 -4.22 -22.95 -9.11
CA TYR A 103 -3.36 -21.89 -8.57
C TYR A 103 -3.21 -20.71 -9.54
N GLY A 104 -3.08 -20.97 -10.84
CA GLY A 104 -3.01 -19.92 -11.86
C GLY A 104 -4.29 -19.08 -11.94
N ILE A 105 -5.47 -19.73 -11.89
CA ILE A 105 -6.76 -19.05 -11.88
C ILE A 105 -6.92 -18.21 -10.59
N ALA A 106 -6.61 -18.79 -9.43
CA ALA A 106 -6.69 -18.08 -8.15
C ALA A 106 -5.76 -16.85 -8.13
N GLY A 107 -4.53 -16.99 -8.63
CA GLY A 107 -3.58 -15.89 -8.77
C GLY A 107 -4.05 -14.80 -9.72
N LEU A 108 -4.70 -15.16 -10.85
CA LEU A 108 -5.31 -14.20 -11.76
C LEU A 108 -6.42 -13.40 -11.07
N PHE A 109 -7.32 -14.05 -10.33
CA PHE A 109 -8.37 -13.35 -9.59
C PHE A 109 -7.78 -12.41 -8.54
N LEU A 110 -6.74 -12.84 -7.82
CA LEU A 110 -6.06 -12.00 -6.84
C LEU A 110 -5.44 -10.77 -7.51
N SER A 111 -4.70 -10.96 -8.60
CA SER A 111 -4.09 -9.85 -9.36
C SER A 111 -5.14 -8.90 -9.93
N LEU A 112 -6.24 -9.43 -10.48
CA LEU A 112 -7.36 -8.62 -10.98
C LEU A 112 -7.94 -7.75 -9.86
N HIS A 113 -8.12 -8.30 -8.66
CA HIS A 113 -8.59 -7.52 -7.51
C HIS A 113 -7.63 -6.37 -7.17
N TRP A 114 -6.31 -6.59 -7.21
CA TRP A 114 -5.33 -5.53 -6.96
C TRP A 114 -5.41 -4.43 -8.02
N TRP A 115 -5.48 -4.82 -9.30
CA TRP A 115 -5.67 -3.88 -10.40
C TRP A 115 -6.97 -3.07 -10.27
N LEU A 116 -8.05 -3.70 -9.82
CA LEU A 116 -9.31 -3.04 -9.56
C LEU A 116 -9.21 -2.03 -8.41
N LEU A 117 -8.51 -2.35 -7.31
CA LEU A 117 -8.24 -1.40 -6.23
C LEU A 117 -7.48 -0.16 -6.71
N ILE A 118 -6.45 -0.38 -7.55
CA ILE A 118 -5.64 0.68 -8.15
C ILE A 118 -6.49 1.54 -9.11
N PHE A 119 -7.30 0.89 -9.96
CA PHE A 119 -8.20 1.54 -10.90
C PHE A 119 -9.18 2.48 -10.19
N TRP A 120 -9.85 1.97 -9.14
CA TRP A 120 -10.77 2.75 -8.32
C TRP A 120 -10.10 3.71 -7.34
N ASN A 121 -8.78 3.66 -7.22
CA ASN A 121 -8.00 4.50 -6.33
C ASN A 121 -8.55 4.51 -4.90
N VAL A 122 -8.89 3.32 -4.39
CA VAL A 122 -9.46 3.15 -3.05
C VAL A 122 -8.48 3.67 -1.99
N GLY A 123 -8.99 4.34 -0.97
CA GLY A 123 -8.21 4.96 0.12
C GLY A 123 -7.60 6.32 -0.24
N SER A 124 -7.67 6.76 -1.51
CA SER A 124 -7.08 8.04 -1.91
C SER A 124 -7.92 9.23 -1.46
N GLY A 125 -7.30 10.40 -1.38
CA GLY A 125 -8.03 11.61 -1.05
C GLY A 125 -7.11 12.76 -0.72
N TYR A 126 -7.61 13.69 0.09
CA TYR A 126 -6.82 14.82 0.55
C TYR A 126 -7.32 15.33 1.90
N ASN A 127 -6.42 15.99 2.62
CA ASN A 127 -6.72 16.76 3.81
C ASN A 127 -6.54 18.23 3.45
N PHE A 128 -7.60 19.03 3.59
CA PHE A 128 -7.57 20.44 3.30
C PHE A 128 -7.82 21.23 4.59
N PHE A 129 -6.85 22.05 4.98
CA PHE A 129 -6.91 22.90 6.16
C PHE A 129 -6.97 24.36 5.70
N ASP A 130 -8.07 25.03 6.00
CA ASP A 130 -8.32 26.42 5.62
C ASP A 130 -8.43 27.31 6.85
N LYS A 131 -7.41 28.17 7.05
CA LYS A 131 -7.33 29.08 8.18
C LYS A 131 -8.26 30.29 8.03
N LYS A 132 -8.54 30.71 6.79
CA LYS A 132 -9.42 31.86 6.50
C LYS A 132 -10.87 31.53 6.85
N ASN A 133 -11.33 30.35 6.46
CA ASN A 133 -12.68 29.87 6.76
C ASN A 133 -12.78 29.15 8.12
N ARG A 134 -11.66 28.94 8.82
CA ARG A 134 -11.56 28.15 10.07
C ARG A 134 -12.14 26.74 9.95
N MET A 135 -11.91 26.08 8.82
CA MET A 135 -12.46 24.76 8.52
C MET A 135 -11.37 23.77 8.12
N VAL A 136 -11.55 22.52 8.53
CA VAL A 136 -10.75 21.37 8.10
C VAL A 136 -11.67 20.40 7.36
N CYS A 137 -11.28 20.01 6.16
CA CYS A 137 -12.02 19.07 5.32
C CYS A 137 -11.17 17.83 5.06
N PHE A 138 -11.72 16.66 5.37
CA PHE A 138 -11.16 15.37 5.00
C PHE A 138 -11.98 14.78 3.88
N PHE A 139 -11.32 14.44 2.78
CA PHE A 139 -11.93 13.75 1.66
C PHE A 139 -11.23 12.43 1.44
N ARG A 140 -11.99 11.35 1.29
CA ARG A 140 -11.49 10.00 0.97
C ARG A 140 -12.40 9.30 -0.03
N TYR A 141 -11.78 8.57 -0.95
CA TYR A 141 -12.42 7.61 -1.84
C TYR A 141 -12.45 6.24 -1.17
N GLY A 142 -13.64 5.74 -0.88
CA GLY A 142 -13.88 4.36 -0.45
C GLY A 142 -14.00 3.39 -1.62
N PHE A 143 -14.49 2.19 -1.30
CA PHE A 143 -14.82 1.16 -2.27
C PHE A 143 -15.90 1.63 -3.26
N PRO A 144 -15.96 1.05 -4.47
CA PRO A 144 -17.02 1.36 -5.43
C PRO A 144 -18.41 1.09 -4.83
N GLY A 145 -19.32 2.04 -5.00
CA GLY A 145 -20.68 1.98 -4.46
C GLY A 145 -21.32 3.36 -4.33
N THR A 146 -22.57 3.41 -3.85
CA THR A 146 -23.36 4.64 -3.68
C THR A 146 -22.68 5.65 -2.76
N TYR A 147 -21.97 5.18 -1.72
CA TYR A 147 -21.26 6.00 -0.74
C TYR A 147 -19.74 5.95 -0.92
N ARG A 148 -19.27 6.01 -2.17
CA ARG A 148 -17.84 5.99 -2.49
C ARG A 148 -17.08 7.20 -1.93
N ARG A 149 -17.71 8.36 -1.83
CA ARG A 149 -17.06 9.61 -1.38
C ARG A 149 -17.37 9.85 0.09
N ILE A 150 -16.35 9.73 0.93
CA ILE A 150 -16.42 10.04 2.35
C ILE A 150 -15.89 11.46 2.52
N PHE A 151 -16.73 12.33 3.07
CA PHE A 151 -16.40 13.72 3.28
C PHE A 151 -16.74 14.12 4.70
N LEU A 152 -15.72 14.57 5.44
CA LEU A 152 -15.84 15.00 6.83
C LEU A 152 -15.38 16.45 6.93
N ARG A 153 -16.21 17.28 7.56
CA ARG A 153 -15.87 18.67 7.87
C ARG A 153 -15.79 18.86 9.37
N VAL A 154 -14.74 19.53 9.81
CA VAL A 154 -14.49 19.86 11.21
C VAL A 154 -14.21 21.36 11.29
N ARG A 155 -14.80 22.06 12.27
CA ARG A 155 -14.40 23.44 12.55
C ARG A 155 -13.07 23.44 13.28
N MET A 156 -12.21 24.43 13.01
CA MET A 156 -10.90 24.51 13.66
C MET A 156 -10.99 24.72 15.17
N GLU A 157 -12.07 25.32 15.66
CA GLU A 157 -12.34 25.53 17.08
C GLU A 157 -12.69 24.24 17.85
N ASP A 158 -13.15 23.21 17.14
CA ASP A 158 -13.50 21.92 17.73
C ASP A 158 -12.26 21.03 17.90
N ILE A 159 -11.11 21.44 17.36
CA ILE A 159 -9.85 20.70 17.45
C ILE A 159 -9.24 20.93 18.83
N GLN A 160 -9.10 19.85 19.61
CA GLN A 160 -8.54 19.94 20.97
C GLN A 160 -7.03 19.77 20.97
N SER A 161 -6.54 18.67 20.38
CA SER A 161 -5.14 18.28 20.40
C SER A 161 -4.79 17.40 19.19
N LEU A 162 -3.50 17.35 18.86
CA LEU A 162 -2.95 16.35 17.96
C LEU A 162 -2.26 15.27 18.79
N ILE A 163 -2.76 14.04 18.71
CA ILE A 163 -2.22 12.90 19.45
C ILE A 163 -1.29 12.11 18.54
N LEU A 164 -0.01 12.03 18.92
CA LEU A 164 0.96 11.17 18.28
C LEU A 164 1.07 9.87 19.08
N GLN A 165 0.53 8.78 18.54
CA GLN A 165 0.66 7.47 19.17
C GLN A 165 2.00 6.85 18.76
N ALA A 166 2.93 6.74 19.72
CA ALA A 166 4.24 6.15 19.50
C ALA A 166 4.21 4.67 19.88
N ASN A 167 4.56 3.80 18.93
CA ASN A 167 4.69 2.37 19.19
C ASN A 167 6.06 2.07 19.86
N PRO A 168 6.10 1.39 21.03
CA PRO A 168 7.32 1.21 21.80
C PRO A 168 8.28 0.14 21.25
N ASN A 169 7.88 -0.63 20.23
CA ASN A 169 8.75 -1.67 19.66
C ASN A 169 9.93 -1.08 18.85
N PRO A 170 11.12 -1.70 18.92
CA PRO A 170 12.30 -1.27 18.18
C PRO A 170 12.14 -1.67 16.70
N GLU A 171 11.87 -0.66 15.89
CA GLU A 171 11.79 -0.62 14.43
C GLU A 171 10.65 -1.36 13.69
N PRO A 172 10.02 -0.70 12.68
CA PRO A 172 9.99 0.74 12.43
C PRO A 172 8.87 1.35 13.29
N SER A 173 9.22 2.23 14.23
CA SER A 173 8.28 2.89 15.15
C SER A 173 7.32 3.80 14.39
N SER A 174 6.29 3.17 13.84
CA SER A 174 5.22 3.77 13.07
C SER A 174 4.36 4.62 14.01
N GLY A 175 4.62 5.92 14.05
CA GLY A 175 3.74 6.87 14.73
C GLY A 175 2.44 7.03 13.94
N VAL A 176 1.29 6.84 14.58
CA VAL A 176 -0.01 7.21 13.99
C VAL A 176 -0.40 8.56 14.54
N LEU A 177 -0.59 9.53 13.65
CA LEU A 177 -1.05 10.87 14.01
C LEU A 177 -2.58 10.86 14.01
N TYR A 178 -3.15 11.21 15.15
CA TYR A 178 -4.56 11.40 15.34
C TYR A 178 -4.87 12.86 15.64
N MET A 179 -6.07 13.25 15.30
CA MET A 179 -6.64 14.55 15.59
C MET A 179 -7.83 14.36 16.50
N GLN A 180 -7.74 14.89 17.72
CA GLN A 180 -8.83 14.83 18.67
C GLN A 180 -9.77 16.02 18.44
N THR A 181 -11.04 15.72 18.22
CA THR A 181 -12.09 16.72 18.06
C THR A 181 -13.12 16.59 19.17
N ARG A 182 -13.74 17.72 19.54
CA ARG A 182 -14.79 17.79 20.58
C ARG A 182 -16.01 16.95 20.23
N GLU A 183 -16.48 17.05 18.99
CA GLU A 183 -17.77 16.48 18.57
C GLU A 183 -17.65 15.15 17.81
N GLN A 184 -16.56 14.95 17.05
CA GLN A 184 -16.43 13.84 16.10
C GLN A 184 -15.44 12.76 16.56
N GLY A 185 -14.86 12.90 17.75
CA GLY A 185 -13.91 11.97 18.32
C GLY A 185 -12.53 12.04 17.66
N THR A 186 -11.83 10.91 17.64
CA THR A 186 -10.43 10.79 17.19
C THR A 186 -10.36 10.44 15.70
N ILE A 187 -9.85 11.36 14.89
CA ILE A 187 -9.73 11.20 13.43
C ILE A 187 -8.27 10.87 13.07
N PRO A 188 -7.98 9.71 12.46
CA PRO A 188 -6.63 9.39 12.01
C PRO A 188 -6.23 10.28 10.82
N LEU A 189 -5.14 11.03 10.98
CA LEU A 189 -4.58 11.89 9.94
C LEU A 189 -3.55 11.15 9.08
N THR A 190 -2.82 10.20 9.67
CA THR A 190 -1.85 9.38 8.94
C THR A 190 -2.58 8.30 8.13
N PRO A 191 -2.29 8.15 6.82
CA PRO A 191 -2.79 7.02 6.04
C PRO A 191 -2.33 5.68 6.65
N VAL A 192 -3.24 4.71 6.69
CA VAL A 192 -2.98 3.37 7.25
C VAL A 192 -1.89 2.62 6.46
N ASP A 193 -1.72 2.95 5.17
CA ASP A 193 -0.91 2.17 4.22
C ASP A 193 0.49 2.74 3.94
N ASP A 194 0.97 3.67 4.77
CA ASP A 194 2.28 4.33 4.56
C ASP A 194 3.42 3.68 5.38
N TYR A 195 3.43 2.35 5.45
CA TYR A 195 4.37 1.58 6.25
C TYR A 195 5.85 1.98 6.03
N TYR A 196 6.23 2.30 4.79
CA TYR A 196 7.61 2.65 4.43
C TYR A 196 7.95 4.14 4.59
N ASP A 197 6.96 5.04 4.58
CA ASP A 197 7.14 6.49 4.72
C ASP A 197 6.99 6.97 6.19
N ARG A 198 6.57 6.06 7.08
CA ARG A 198 6.51 6.23 8.53
C ARG A 198 7.87 6.16 9.20
N THR A 199 8.88 6.83 8.63
CA THR A 199 10.05 7.15 9.44
C THR A 199 9.58 8.01 10.62
N PRO A 200 9.89 7.65 11.88
CA PRO A 200 9.40 8.37 13.06
C PRO A 200 9.60 9.88 12.95
N ARG A 201 10.76 10.28 12.40
CA ARG A 201 11.13 11.67 12.12
C ARG A 201 10.14 12.39 11.20
N ASN A 202 9.70 11.75 10.12
CA ASN A 202 8.79 12.36 9.15
C ASN A 202 7.40 12.58 9.75
N VAL A 203 6.93 11.63 10.56
CA VAL A 203 5.63 11.73 11.24
C VAL A 203 5.68 12.83 12.30
N ILE A 204 6.72 12.86 13.13
CA ILE A 204 6.93 13.90 14.15
C ILE A 204 7.01 15.28 13.51
N GLN A 205 7.81 15.42 12.44
CA GLN A 205 7.96 16.69 11.73
C GLN A 205 6.62 17.16 11.16
N LYS A 206 5.86 16.26 10.51
CA LYS A 206 4.53 16.56 9.98
C LYS A 206 3.56 16.96 11.08
N ALA A 207 3.57 16.26 12.21
CA ALA A 207 2.75 16.59 13.37
C ALA A 207 3.11 17.98 13.91
N TRP A 208 4.40 18.31 13.99
CA TRP A 208 4.88 19.58 14.52
C TRP A 208 4.52 20.75 13.61
N ASP A 209 4.73 20.59 12.31
CA ASP A 209 4.30 21.57 11.32
C ASP A 209 2.77 21.80 11.37
N LEU A 210 1.99 20.73 11.52
CA LEU A 210 0.53 20.81 11.61
C LEU A 210 0.05 21.47 12.90
N SER A 211 0.65 21.12 14.05
CA SER A 211 0.38 21.76 15.35
C SER A 211 0.65 23.27 15.27
N ARG A 212 1.78 23.66 14.66
CA ARG A 212 2.12 25.07 14.44
C ARG A 212 1.15 25.78 13.50
N PHE A 213 0.66 25.10 12.47
CA PHE A 213 -0.30 25.67 11.52
C PHE A 213 -1.68 25.89 12.15
N LEU A 214 -2.16 24.90 12.93
CA LEU A 214 -3.47 24.93 13.59
C LEU A 214 -3.47 25.71 14.91
N CYS A 215 -2.29 25.99 15.50
CA CYS A 215 -2.14 26.56 16.85
C CYS A 215 -2.78 25.69 17.94
N VAL A 216 -2.62 24.37 17.84
CA VAL A 216 -3.21 23.35 18.72
C VAL A 216 -2.11 22.57 19.45
N PRO A 217 -2.25 22.22 20.74
CA PRO A 217 -1.26 21.43 21.46
C PRO A 217 -1.05 20.04 20.83
N MET A 218 0.19 19.55 20.91
CA MET A 218 0.54 18.18 20.53
C MET A 218 0.79 17.34 21.77
N GLU A 219 0.19 16.16 21.82
CA GLU A 219 0.35 15.17 22.88
C GLU A 219 1.03 13.92 22.30
N ILE A 220 2.01 13.38 23.02
CA ILE A 220 2.69 12.13 22.64
C ILE A 220 2.23 11.06 23.64
N VAL A 221 1.49 10.07 23.15
CA VAL A 221 0.93 9.01 23.99
C VAL A 221 1.62 7.68 23.65
N PRO A 222 2.24 7.00 24.63
CA PRO A 222 2.81 5.67 24.40
C PRO A 222 1.71 4.64 24.17
N TYR A 223 1.99 3.64 23.34
CA TYR A 223 1.08 2.50 23.14
C TYR A 223 0.92 1.73 24.46
N SER A 224 -0.31 1.67 24.99
CA SER A 224 -0.69 0.92 26.20
C SER A 224 -1.09 -0.51 25.87
#